data_AF-A0A820ZLX5-F1
#
_entry.id   AF-A0A820ZLX5-F1
#
_cell.length_a   1.000
_cell.length_b   1.000
_cell.length_c   1.000
_cell.angle_alpha   90.00
_cell.angle_beta   90.00
_cell.angle_gamma   90.00
#
_symmetry.space_group_name_H-M   'P 1'
#
loop_
_entity.id
_entity.type
_entity.pdbx_description
1 polymer ?
#
loop_
_entity_poly.entity_id
_entity_poly.type
_entity_poly.pdbx_seq_one_letter_code
_entity_poly.pdbx_strand_id
1 'polypeptide(L)' 'GEIQAKCPAISFINSNKGKPLLVADEYTFKLNKATPTTKYWICTINGCAAQRAY' A
#
# COMPACT_ATOMS: atom_id res chain seq x y z
N GLY A 1 -23.21 21.16 4.64
CA GLY A 1 -21.92 20.84 4.00
C GLY A 1 -21.66 19.37 4.25
N GLU A 2 -21.61 18.58 3.18
CA GLU A 2 -21.46 17.13 3.30
C GLU A 2 -20.00 16.79 3.61
N ILE A 3 -19.79 15.96 4.64
CA ILE A 3 -18.46 15.50 5.03
C ILE A 3 -18.14 14.30 4.13
N GLN A 4 -17.46 14.54 3.00
CA GLN A 4 -17.04 13.46 2.11
C GLN A 4 -15.97 12.61 2.82
N ALA A 5 -16.37 11.47 3.36
CA ALA A 5 -15.42 10.45 3.78
C ALA A 5 -14.66 9.94 2.55
N LYS A 6 -13.40 10.39 2.37
CA LYS A 6 -12.51 9.82 1.36
C LYS A 6 -12.08 8.43 1.85
N CYS A 7 -12.70 7.39 1.31
CA CYS A 7 -12.08 6.07 1.34
C CYS A 7 -10.75 6.16 0.59
N PRO A 8 -9.61 5.73 1.17
CA PRO A 8 -8.35 5.72 0.44
C PRO A 8 -8.52 4.86 -0.81
N ALA A 9 -8.25 5.43 -1.98
CA ALA A 9 -8.24 4.66 -3.22
C ALA A 9 -7.06 3.70 -3.14
N ILE A 10 -7.37 2.40 -3.15
CA ILE A 10 -6.38 1.32 -3.12
C ILE A 10 -6.38 0.64 -4.48
N SER A 11 -5.20 0.45 -5.04
CA SER A 11 -5.01 -0.34 -6.25
C SER A 11 -3.72 -1.15 -6.20
N PHE A 12 -3.55 -2.05 -7.18
CA PHE A 12 -2.35 -2.87 -7.30
C PHE A 12 -1.72 -2.66 -8.68
N ILE A 13 -0.40 -2.55 -8.68
CA ILE A 13 0.43 -2.54 -9.89
C ILE A 13 1.53 -3.58 -9.78
N ASN A 14 2.18 -3.91 -10.89
CA ASN A 14 3.35 -4.77 -10.88
C ASN A 14 4.62 -3.91 -10.92
N SER A 15 5.57 -4.22 -10.05
CA SER A 15 6.94 -3.70 -10.16
C SER A 15 7.62 -4.22 -11.44
N ASN A 16 8.74 -3.61 -11.82
CA ASN A 16 9.57 -4.05 -12.96
C ASN A 16 10.04 -5.52 -12.84
N LYS A 17 10.04 -6.09 -11.62
CA LYS A 17 10.39 -7.50 -11.35
C LYS A 17 9.15 -8.41 -11.27
N GLY A 18 7.98 -7.91 -11.65
CA GLY A 18 6.70 -8.64 -11.64
C GLY A 18 6.08 -8.84 -10.25
N LYS A 19 6.66 -8.27 -9.19
CA LYS A 19 6.09 -8.36 -7.83
C LYS A 19 4.98 -7.33 -7.64
N PRO A 20 3.86 -7.68 -6.97
CA PRO A 20 2.78 -6.74 -6.72
C PRO A 20 3.23 -5.62 -5.79
N LEU A 21 2.79 -4.40 -6.09
CA LEU A 21 2.88 -3.23 -5.23
C LEU A 21 1.47 -2.75 -4.92
N LEU A 22 1.26 -2.37 -3.67
CA LEU A 22 0.06 -1.68 -3.22
C LEU A 22 0.24 -0.18 -3.53
N VAL A 23 -0.76 0.43 -4.14
CA VAL A 23 -0.82 1.89 -4.35
C VAL A 23 -1.90 2.44 -3.42
N ALA A 24 -1.51 3.37 -2.54
CA ALA A 24 -2.43 4.04 -1.62
C ALA A 24 -1.88 5.42 -1.26
N ASP A 25 -2.75 6.43 -1.21
CA ASP A 25 -2.41 7.83 -0.87
C ASP A 25 -1.22 8.38 -1.68
N GLU A 26 -1.16 8.07 -2.97
CA GLU A 26 -0.08 8.50 -3.87
C GLU A 26 1.30 7.87 -3.55
N TYR A 27 1.37 6.93 -2.61
CA TYR A 27 2.54 6.12 -2.32
C TYR A 27 2.42 4.72 -2.91
N THR A 28 3.57 4.09 -3.13
CA THR A 28 3.65 2.66 -3.42
C THR A 28 4.26 1.92 -2.24
N PHE A 29 3.74 0.73 -1.96
CA PHE A 29 4.19 -0.13 -0.89
C PHE A 29 4.53 -1.52 -1.44
N LYS A 30 5.63 -2.10 -0.95
CA LYS A 30 6.01 -3.48 -1.23
C LYS A 30 5.54 -4.39 -0.09
N LEU A 31 5.21 -5.63 -0.42
CA LEU A 31 4.86 -6.63 0.58
C LEU A 31 6.07 -6.89 1.50
N ASN A 32 5.87 -6.73 2.80
CA ASN A 32 6.89 -6.96 3.83
C ASN A 32 6.66 -8.28 4.56
N LYS A 33 5.42 -8.51 5.00
CA LYS A 33 5.03 -9.73 5.73
C LYS A 33 3.64 -10.15 5.30
N ALA A 34 3.43 -11.46 5.16
CA ALA A 34 2.11 -12.03 4.98
C ALA A 34 1.79 -12.94 6.16
N THR A 35 0.55 -12.88 6.61
CA THR A 35 -0.08 -13.82 7.55
C THR A 35 -1.27 -14.46 6.84
N PRO A 36 -1.90 -15.50 7.42
CA PRO A 36 -3.08 -16.12 6.81
C PRO A 36 -4.24 -15.13 6.55
N THR A 37 -4.35 -14.06 7.34
CA THR A 37 -5.48 -13.13 7.32
C THR A 37 -5.12 -11.72 6.87
N THR A 38 -3.83 -11.36 6.80
CA THR A 38 -3.40 -9.97 6.58
C THR A 38 -2.05 -9.91 5.90
N LYS A 39 -1.90 -8.96 4.97
CA LYS A 39 -0.60 -8.60 4.39
C LYS A 39 -0.18 -7.22 4.91
N TYR A 40 1.07 -7.13 5.33
CA TYR A 40 1.72 -5.90 5.78
C TYR A 40 2.61 -5.38 4.67
N TRP A 41 2.42 -4.12 4.32
CA TRP A 41 3.07 -3.44 3.21
C TRP A 41 3.86 -2.25 3.74
N ILE A 42 5.07 -2.05 3.23
CA ILE A 42 5.96 -0.93 3.63
C ILE A 42 6.26 -0.04 2.43
N CYS A 43 6.38 1.26 2.68
CA CYS A 43 6.65 2.23 1.61
C CYS A 43 7.93 1.86 0.84
N THR A 44 7.92 2.10 -0.46
CA THR A 44 9.07 1.85 -1.34
C THR A 44 10.11 2.97 -1.29
N ILE A 45 9.75 4.16 -0.78
CA ILE A 45 10.64 5.32 -0.65
C ILE A 45 11.61 5.08 0.53
N ASN A 46 12.91 5.20 0.27
CA ASN A 46 13.94 5.07 1.30
C ASN A 46 13.75 6.12 2.40
N GLY A 47 13.76 5.69 3.66
CA GLY A 47 13.54 6.56 4.83
C GLY A 47 12.08 6.87 5.13
N CYS A 48 11.13 6.41 4.31
CA CYS A 48 9.70 6.55 4.63
C CYS A 48 9.27 5.50 5.66
N ALA A 49 8.63 5.95 6.74
CA ALA A 49 8.14 5.09 7.82
C ALA A 49 6.70 4.57 7.60
N ALA A 50 6.06 4.92 6.48
CA ALA A 50 4.66 4.55 6.22
C ALA A 50 4.50 3.03 5.99
N GLN A 51 3.47 2.46 6.63
CA GLN A 51 3.10 1.05 6.52
C GLN A 51 1.58 0.89 6.43
N ARG A 52 1.12 -0.18 5.78
CA ARG A 52 -0.30 -0.48 5.57
C ARG A 52 -0.59 -1.96 5.83
N ALA A 53 -1.72 -2.24 6.47
CA ALA A 53 -2.32 -3.58 6.51
C ALA A 53 -3.45 -3.64 5.47
N TYR A 54 -3.42 -4.66 4.61
CA TYR A 54 -4.43 -4.93 3.59
C TYR A 54 -4.58 -6.44 3.39
#